data_AF-A0A7Z8Z761-F1
#
_entry.id   AF-A0A7Z8Z761-F1
#
_cell.length_a   1.000
_cell.length_b   1.000
_cell.length_c   1.000
_cell.angle_alpha   90.00
_cell.angle_beta   90.00
_cell.angle_gamma   90.00
#
_symmetry.space_group_name_H-M   'P 1'
#
loop_
_entity.id
_entity.type
_entity.pdbx_description
1 polymer ?
#
loop_
_entity_poly.entity_id
_entity_poly.type
_entity_poly.pdbx_seq_one_letter_code
_entity_poly.pdbx_strand_id
1 'polypeptide(L)' 'MIGAGSLVPQNKRLAGGYLYFGNPVKQIRPLTEAEIAGLIYSANNYVKWKNDYLDQENQTQP' A
#
# COMPACT_ATOMS: atom_id res chain seq x y z
N MET A 1 -3.75 4.64 5.30
CA MET A 1 -3.68 3.17 5.14
C MET A 1 -5.08 2.59 5.23
N ILE A 2 -5.39 1.58 4.42
CA ILE A 2 -6.67 0.87 4.47
C ILE A 2 -6.36 -0.55 4.95
N GLY A 3 -7.00 -0.99 6.03
CA GLY A 3 -6.79 -2.35 6.55
C GLY A 3 -7.47 -3.41 5.70
N ALA A 4 -6.95 -4.64 5.73
CA ALA A 4 -7.48 -5.75 4.96
C ALA A 4 -8.98 -6.01 5.24
N GLY A 5 -9.72 -6.43 4.22
CA GLY A 5 -11.16 -6.69 4.33
C GLY A 5 -12.05 -5.45 4.49
N SER A 6 -11.50 -4.25 4.32
CA SER A 6 -12.25 -3.00 4.43
C SER A 6 -13.05 -2.66 3.17
N LEU A 7 -14.21 -2.03 3.35
CA LEU A 7 -15.04 -1.50 2.25
C LEU A 7 -15.15 0.02 2.35
N VAL A 8 -14.67 0.71 1.32
CA VAL A 8 -14.82 2.16 1.17
C VAL A 8 -16.12 2.44 0.40
N PRO A 9 -17.14 3.07 1.01
CA PRO A 9 -18.37 3.43 0.30
C PRO A 9 -18.12 4.46 -0.82
N GLN A 10 -19.02 4.49 -1.80
CA GLN A 10 -18.99 5.47 -2.89
C GLN A 10 -19.00 6.91 -2.34
N ASN A 11 -18.29 7.81 -3.03
CA ASN A 11 -18.16 9.23 -2.70
C ASN A 11 -17.53 9.53 -1.31
N LYS A 12 -17.03 8.53 -0.58
CA LYS A 12 -16.38 8.77 0.71
C LYS A 12 -14.98 9.34 0.54
N ARG A 13 -14.76 10.57 1.00
CA ARG A 13 -13.43 11.20 1.06
C ARG A 13 -12.70 10.75 2.33
N LEU A 14 -11.49 10.22 2.18
CA LEU A 14 -10.63 9.83 3.29
C LEU A 14 -9.59 10.94 3.53
N ALA A 15 -9.47 11.41 4.76
CA ALA A 15 -8.38 12.28 5.18
C ALA A 15 -7.04 11.52 5.10
N GLY A 16 -6.02 12.17 4.54
CA GLY A 16 -4.66 11.63 4.47
C GLY A 16 -4.03 11.48 5.85
N GLY A 17 -3.12 10.52 6.00
CA GLY A 17 -2.40 10.31 7.26
C GLY A 17 -3.14 9.47 8.33
N TYR A 18 -4.24 8.81 7.99
CA TYR A 18 -5.01 7.98 8.93
C TYR A 18 -5.08 6.49 8.52
N LEU A 19 -5.31 5.64 9.51
CA LEU A 19 -5.73 4.25 9.33
C LEU A 19 -7.26 4.18 9.22
N TYR A 20 -7.74 3.53 8.17
CA TYR A 20 -9.15 3.22 7.97
C TYR A 20 -9.37 1.71 8.01
N PHE A 21 -10.40 1.28 8.73
CA PHE A 21 -10.74 -0.13 8.87
C PHE A 21 -12.25 -0.37 8.97
N GLY A 22 -12.72 -1.49 8.43
CA GLY A 22 -14.09 -1.99 8.56
C GLY A 22 -14.87 -2.01 7.25
N ASN A 23 -16.05 -2.64 7.30
CA ASN A 23 -16.99 -2.74 6.21
C ASN A 23 -18.38 -2.29 6.72
N PRO A 24 -18.75 -1.00 6.61
CA PRO A 24 -18.01 0.09 5.95
C PRO A 24 -16.87 0.68 6.81
N VAL A 25 -15.87 1.30 6.16
CA VAL A 25 -14.70 1.86 6.85
C VAL A 25 -15.03 2.98 7.83
N LYS A 26 -14.34 2.95 8.98
CA LYS A 26 -14.23 4.05 9.95
C LYS A 26 -12.79 4.56 10.01
N GLN A 27 -12.62 5.84 10.31
CA GLN A 27 -11.32 6.42 10.63
C GLN A 27 -10.95 5.99 12.05
N ILE A 28 -9.84 5.28 12.23
CA ILE A 28 -9.48 4.67 13.52
C ILE A 28 -8.53 5.57 14.31
N ARG A 29 -7.43 5.99 13.68
CA ARG A 29 -6.38 6.81 14.30
C ARG A 29 -5.43 7.38 13.24
N PRO A 30 -4.62 8.40 13.57
CA PRO A 30 -3.47 8.77 12.76
C PRO A 30 -2.52 7.58 12.55
N LEU A 31 -1.84 7.57 11.42
CA LEU A 31 -0.72 6.66 11.20
C LEU A 31 0.47 7.07 12.05
N THR A 32 1.22 6.08 12.52
CA THR A 32 2.52 6.34 13.14
C THR A 32 3.55 6.72 12.08
N GLU A 33 4.65 7.34 12.50
CA GLU A 33 5.77 7.66 11.59
C GLU A 33 6.32 6.40 10.90
N ALA A 34 6.43 5.30 11.65
CA ALA A 34 6.86 4.01 11.12
C ALA A 34 5.90 3.45 10.07
N GLU A 35 4.59 3.59 10.27
CA GLU A 35 3.59 3.18 9.27
C GLU A 35 3.66 4.04 8.00
N ILE A 36 3.88 5.35 8.13
CA ILE A 36 4.05 6.26 6.99
C ILE A 36 5.32 5.89 6.21
N ALA A 37 6.46 5.72 6.90
CA ALA A 37 7.70 5.28 6.28
C ALA A 37 7.56 3.90 5.61
N GLY A 38 6.80 3.01 6.24
CA GLY A 38 6.48 1.68 5.73
C GLY A 38 5.77 1.68 4.37
N LEU A 39 4.94 2.70 4.08
CA LEU A 39 4.28 2.83 2.78
C LEU A 39 5.29 3.06 1.65
N ILE A 40 6.28 3.94 1.87
CA ILE A 40 7.33 4.25 0.90
C ILE A 40 8.27 3.03 0.75
N TYR A 41 8.67 2.44 1.87
CA TYR A 41 9.50 1.24 1.89
C TYR A 41 8.85 0.09 1.11
N SER A 42 7.55 -0.16 1.33
CA SER A 42 6.80 -1.19 0.60
C SER A 42 6.78 -0.93 -0.91
N ALA A 43 6.51 0.29 -1.34
CA ALA A 43 6.51 0.64 -2.77
C ALA A 43 7.89 0.41 -3.42
N ASN A 44 8.97 0.85 -2.76
CA ASN A 44 10.34 0.66 -3.24
C ASN A 44 10.71 -0.82 -3.38
N ASN A 45 10.26 -1.66 -2.45
CA ASN A 45 10.47 -3.11 -2.55
C ASN A 45 9.80 -3.71 -3.79
N TYR A 46 8.56 -3.32 -4.10
CA TYR A 46 7.88 -3.82 -5.30
C TYR A 46 8.56 -3.34 -6.60
N VAL A 47 9.10 -2.12 -6.63
CA VAL A 47 9.92 -1.64 -7.75
C VAL A 47 11.19 -2.47 -7.92
N LYS A 48 11.87 -2.80 -6.81
CA LYS A 48 13.05 -3.66 -6.85
C LYS A 48 12.69 -5.05 -7.35
N TRP A 49 11.71 -5.71 -6.73
CA TRP A 49 11.36 -7.09 -7.08
C TRP A 49 10.92 -7.21 -8.54
N LYS A 50 10.10 -6.28 -9.05
CA LYS A 50 9.72 -6.32 -10.47
C LYS A 50 10.93 -6.16 -11.38
N ASN A 51 11.92 -5.34 -11.02
CA ASN A 51 13.17 -5.22 -11.79
C ASN A 51 13.95 -6.53 -11.76
N ASP A 52 14.08 -7.15 -10.58
CA ASP A 52 14.76 -8.44 -10.43
C ASP A 52 14.13 -9.50 -11.35
N TYR A 53 12.80 -9.51 -11.51
CA TYR A 53 12.09 -10.39 -12.46
C TYR A 53 12.38 -10.04 -13.94
N LEU A 54 12.33 -8.76 -14.31
CA LEU A 54 12.61 -8.32 -15.68
C LEU A 54 14.05 -8.63 -16.09
N ASP A 55 15.00 -8.47 -15.17
CA ASP A 55 16.42 -8.77 -15.40
C ASP A 55 16.63 -10.28 -15.61
N GLN A 56 15.90 -11.13 -14.89
CA GLN A 56 15.89 -12.58 -15.11
C GLN A 56 15.30 -12.94 -16.48
N GLU A 57 14.19 -12.33 -16.90
CA GLU A 57 13.59 -12.56 -18.23
C GLU A 57 14.58 -12.19 -19.35
N ASN A 58 15.24 -11.03 -19.24
CA ASN A 58 16.24 -10.56 -20.20
C ASN A 58 17.46 -11.50 -20.30
N GLN A 59 17.83 -12.18 -19.22
CA GLN A 59 18.93 -13.16 -19.23
C GLN A 59 18.53 -14.50 -19.85
N THR A 60 17.22 -14.79 -19.92
CA THR A 60 16.70 -16.10 -20.35
C THR A 60 16.25 -16.09 -21.83
N GLN A 61 16.19 -14.93 -22.48
CA GLN A 61 15.95 -14.79 -23.92
C GLN A 61 17.28 -14.58 -24.67
N PRO A 62 17.58 -15.39 -25.72
CA PRO A 62 18.83 -15.28 -26.49
C PRO A 62 18.90 -14.03 -27.37
#